data_AF-A0A7C1IGS1-F1
#
_entry.id   AF-A0A7C1IGS1-F1
#
_cell.length_a   1.000
_cell.length_b   1.000
_cell.length_c   1.000
_cell.angle_alpha   90.00
_cell.angle_beta   90.00
_cell.angle_gamma   90.00
#
_symmetry.space_group_name_H-M   'P 1'
#
loop_
_entity.id
_entity.type
_entity.pdbx_description
1 polymer ?
#
loop_
_entity_poly.entity_id
_entity_poly.type
_entity_poly.pdbx_seq_one_letter_code
_entity_poly.pdbx_strand_id
1 'polypeptide(L)'
;MGYTDMIKGNLYYLTINEPLKFAKELAKGVKEAQKAGFNVELFFGGPEAFPVHIYKNGEFEEKKAQVMIHAVGYWSRMAVNVEGKDENSNKEEAEKIITEIKDQIQIHD
;
A
#
# COMPACT_ATOMS: atom_id res chain seq x y z
N MET A 1 22.38 3.81 -4.01
CA MET A 1 21.21 3.06 -4.52
C MET A 1 19.98 3.74 -3.97
N GLY A 2 19.13 4.26 -4.85
CA GLY A 2 17.92 4.97 -4.44
C GLY A 2 16.86 3.94 -4.03
N TYR A 3 16.08 4.22 -2.99
CA TYR A 3 15.01 3.33 -2.54
C TYR A 3 13.93 3.08 -3.62
N THR A 4 13.90 3.89 -4.68
CA THR A 4 13.08 3.67 -5.88
C THR A 4 13.40 2.38 -6.62
N ASP A 5 14.64 1.89 -6.55
CA ASP A 5 15.05 0.63 -7.21
C ASP A 5 14.42 -0.61 -6.54
N MET A 6 13.84 -0.44 -5.35
CA MET A 6 13.15 -1.50 -4.59
C MET A 6 11.65 -1.60 -4.92
N ILE A 7 11.09 -0.60 -5.60
CA ILE A 7 9.68 -0.55 -5.95
C ILE A 7 9.52 -1.13 -7.35
N LYS A 8 9.00 -2.35 -7.42
CA LYS A 8 8.69 -3.03 -8.68
C LYS A 8 7.20 -2.98 -9.03
N GLY A 9 6.38 -2.58 -8.07
CA GLY A 9 4.93 -2.48 -8.18
C GLY A 9 4.46 -1.08 -8.54
N ASN A 10 3.15 -0.88 -8.45
CA ASN A 10 2.51 0.35 -8.87
C ASN A 10 2.72 1.45 -7.81
N LEU A 11 3.16 2.63 -8.26
CA LEU A 11 3.32 3.83 -7.44
C LEU A 11 2.09 4.73 -7.62
N TYR A 12 1.50 5.14 -6.50
CA TYR A 12 0.31 5.96 -6.43
C TYR A 12 0.58 7.22 -5.62
N TYR A 13 0.09 8.34 -6.11
CA TYR A 13 0.03 9.58 -5.37
C TYR A 13 -1.38 9.73 -4.82
N LEU A 14 -1.55 9.83 -3.52
CA LEU A 14 -2.88 9.78 -2.91
C LEU A 14 -3.03 10.71 -1.72
N THR A 15 -4.22 11.29 -1.59
CA THR A 15 -4.69 11.93 -0.35
C THR A 15 -5.62 10.97 0.36
N ILE A 16 -5.49 10.82 1.67
CA ILE A 16 -6.34 9.94 2.48
C ILE A 16 -7.43 10.77 3.15
N ASN A 17 -8.68 10.56 2.75
CA ASN A 17 -9.82 11.33 3.23
C ASN A 17 -10.41 10.74 4.51
N GLU A 18 -10.39 9.40 4.64
CA GLU A 18 -10.92 8.68 5.79
C GLU A 18 -9.90 7.67 6.34
N PRO A 19 -8.94 8.09 7.19
CA PRO A 19 -7.79 7.25 7.57
C PRO A 19 -8.16 5.93 8.25
N LEU A 20 -9.20 5.92 9.08
CA LEU A 20 -9.67 4.71 9.76
C LEU A 20 -10.25 3.69 8.78
N LYS A 21 -11.09 4.14 7.83
CA LYS A 21 -11.66 3.26 6.80
C LYS A 21 -10.58 2.80 5.83
N PHE A 22 -9.71 3.71 5.40
CA PHE A 22 -8.56 3.42 4.57
C PHE A 22 -7.70 2.28 5.14
N ALA A 23 -7.24 2.40 6.39
CA ALA A 23 -6.37 1.39 6.98
C ALA A 23 -7.07 0.03 7.15
N LYS A 24 -8.39 0.04 7.41
CA LYS A 24 -9.20 -1.17 7.53
C LYS A 24 -9.36 -1.88 6.20
N GLU A 25 -9.74 -1.17 5.14
CA GLU A 25 -9.90 -1.76 3.80
C GLU A 25 -8.54 -2.16 3.21
N LEU A 26 -7.48 -1.40 3.47
CA LEU A 26 -6.13 -1.79 3.08
C LEU A 26 -5.68 -3.09 3.76
N ALA A 27 -5.93 -3.22 5.07
CA ALA A 27 -5.65 -4.46 5.80
C ALA A 27 -6.40 -5.66 5.20
N LYS A 28 -7.66 -5.43 4.82
CA LYS A 28 -8.50 -6.45 4.21
C LYS A 28 -7.93 -6.90 2.86
N GLY A 29 -7.61 -5.98 1.95
CA GLY A 29 -7.04 -6.31 0.64
C GLY A 29 -5.70 -7.04 0.76
N VAL A 30 -4.81 -6.58 1.64
CA VAL A 30 -3.53 -7.25 1.91
C VAL A 30 -3.75 -8.68 2.42
N LYS A 31 -4.71 -8.88 3.32
CA LYS A 31 -5.03 -10.21 3.88
C LYS A 31 -5.64 -11.14 2.82
N GLU A 32 -6.44 -10.62 1.90
CA GLU A 32 -6.98 -11.40 0.79
C GLU A 32 -5.88 -11.83 -0.17
N ALA A 33 -4.98 -10.93 -0.56
CA ALA A 33 -3.81 -11.23 -1.40
C ALA A 33 -2.91 -12.30 -0.76
N GLN A 34 -2.66 -12.17 0.56
CA GLN A 34 -1.89 -13.18 1.31
C GLN A 34 -2.55 -14.56 1.28
N LYS A 35 -3.88 -14.63 1.48
CA LYS A 35 -4.62 -15.89 1.37
C LYS A 35 -4.56 -16.50 -0.03
N ALA A 36 -4.45 -15.67 -1.06
CA ALA A 36 -4.29 -16.10 -2.45
C ALA A 36 -2.84 -16.51 -2.80
N GLY A 37 -1.92 -16.47 -1.84
CA GLY A 37 -0.52 -16.91 -1.98
C GLY A 37 0.45 -15.80 -2.38
N PHE A 38 0.03 -14.54 -2.36
CA PHE A 38 0.88 -13.42 -2.73
C PHE A 38 1.67 -12.86 -1.53
N ASN A 39 2.86 -12.36 -1.83
CA ASN A 39 3.66 -11.52 -0.97
C ASN A 39 3.37 -10.05 -1.26
N VAL A 40 2.97 -9.30 -0.23
CA VAL A 40 2.65 -7.87 -0.36
C VAL A 40 3.64 -7.05 0.46
N GLU A 41 4.24 -6.05 -0.19
CA GLU A 41 5.01 -5.01 0.47
C GLU A 41 4.39 -3.65 0.17
N LEU A 42 4.13 -2.88 1.22
CA LEU A 42 3.55 -1.55 1.13
C LEU A 42 4.59 -0.50 1.51
N PHE A 43 4.72 0.51 0.67
CA PHE A 43 5.65 1.63 0.85
C PHE A 43 4.84 2.89 1.06
N PHE A 44 5.16 3.68 2.08
CA PHE A 44 4.49 4.95 2.36
C PHE A 44 5.48 6.07 2.63
N GLY A 45 5.12 7.29 2.25
CA GLY A 45 5.89 8.48 2.55
C GLY A 45 5.27 9.76 2.00
N GLY A 46 5.91 10.88 2.33
CA GLY A 46 5.59 12.18 1.77
C GLY A 46 6.25 12.38 0.40
N PRO A 47 6.01 13.51 -0.27
CA PRO A 47 6.59 13.79 -1.58
C PRO A 47 8.09 14.11 -1.47
N GLU A 48 8.53 14.64 -0.33
CA GLU A 48 9.91 15.05 -0.06
C GLU A 48 10.81 13.91 0.41
N ALA A 49 10.23 12.87 1.01
CA ALA A 49 10.93 11.69 1.49
C ALA A 49 10.06 10.46 1.25
N PHE A 50 10.45 9.61 0.29
CA PHE A 50 9.74 8.39 -0.05
C PHE A 50 10.71 7.27 -0.45
N PRO A 51 10.54 6.03 0.07
CA PRO A 51 9.63 5.63 1.15
C PRO A 51 10.18 6.01 2.55
N VAL A 52 9.28 6.33 3.48
CA VAL A 52 9.59 6.54 4.91
C VAL A 52 9.25 5.31 5.73
N HIS A 53 8.17 4.61 5.35
CA HIS A 53 7.70 3.40 6.00
C HIS A 53 7.56 2.28 4.98
N ILE A 54 8.01 1.09 5.38
CA ILE A 54 7.90 -0.14 4.60
C ILE A 54 7.22 -1.17 5.51
N TYR A 55 6.11 -1.74 5.04
CA TYR A 55 5.37 -2.78 5.76
C TYR A 55 5.34 -4.05 4.91
N LYS A 56 5.89 -5.14 5.46
CA LYS A 56 5.92 -6.44 4.78
C LYS A 56 4.78 -7.34 5.24
N ASN A 57 4.64 -8.47 4.56
CA ASN A 57 3.70 -9.53 4.92
C ASN A 57 3.73 -9.86 6.43
N GLY A 58 2.55 -10.06 7.01
CA GLY A 58 2.38 -10.37 8.43
C GLY A 58 2.52 -9.18 9.39
N GLU A 59 3.28 -8.15 9.04
CA GLU A 59 3.50 -6.99 9.91
C GLU A 59 2.31 -6.01 9.91
N PHE A 60 1.46 -6.05 8.88
CA PHE A 60 0.40 -5.08 8.71
C PHE A 60 -0.67 -5.15 9.81
N GLU A 61 -1.03 -6.36 10.23
CA GLU A 61 -2.04 -6.53 11.28
C GLU A 61 -1.53 -5.98 12.64
N GLU A 62 -0.25 -6.18 12.92
CA GLU A 62 0.41 -5.70 14.14
C GLU A 62 0.67 -4.19 14.10
N LYS A 63 0.96 -3.64 12.91
CA LYS A 63 1.32 -2.23 12.71
C LYS A 63 0.18 -1.37 12.16
N LYS A 64 -1.03 -1.91 12.03
CA LYS A 64 -2.25 -1.19 11.59
C LYS A 64 -2.46 0.14 12.32
N ALA A 65 -2.17 0.19 13.62
CA ALA A 65 -2.26 1.42 14.40
C ALA A 65 -1.27 2.50 13.93
N GLN A 66 -0.04 2.11 13.58
CA GLN A 66 0.96 3.01 13.03
C GLN A 66 0.58 3.46 11.63
N VAL A 67 0.07 2.55 10.80
CA VAL A 67 -0.48 2.88 9.47
C VAL A 67 -1.59 3.93 9.59
N MET A 68 -2.51 3.77 10.54
CA MET A 68 -3.57 4.75 10.80
C MET A 68 -3.03 6.12 11.23
N ILE A 69 -2.08 6.15 12.18
CA ILE A 69 -1.51 7.40 12.72
C ILE A 69 -0.75 8.17 11.62
N HIS A 70 0.03 7.46 10.81
CA HIS A 70 0.86 8.08 9.77
C HIS A 70 0.07 8.44 8.50
N ALA A 71 -1.01 7.71 8.21
CA ALA A 71 -1.94 8.03 7.12
C ALA A 71 -2.59 9.41 7.25
N VAL A 72 -2.87 9.86 8.48
CA VAL A 72 -3.52 11.17 8.73
C VAL A 72 -2.56 12.35 8.51
N GLY A 73 -1.26 12.13 8.71
CA GLY A 73 -0.29 13.21 8.82
C GLY A 73 0.52 13.52 7.57
N TYR A 74 0.86 12.53 6.74
CA TYR A 74 2.01 12.67 5.83
C TYR A 74 1.92 11.96 4.47
N TRP A 75 0.97 11.06 4.24
CA TRP A 75 1.06 10.17 3.09
C TRP A 75 0.49 10.81 1.84
N SER A 76 1.38 11.24 0.95
CA SER A 76 1.04 11.67 -0.40
C SER A 76 1.48 10.66 -1.47
N ARG A 77 2.35 9.71 -1.10
CA ARG A 77 2.88 8.65 -1.98
C ARG A 77 2.76 7.29 -1.31
N MET A 78 2.25 6.32 -2.06
CA MET A 78 2.12 4.93 -1.67
C MET A 78 2.55 4.04 -2.83
N ALA A 79 3.32 2.98 -2.57
CA ALA A 79 3.51 1.92 -3.56
C ALA A 79 3.07 0.57 -3.01
N VAL A 80 2.51 -0.25 -3.89
CA VAL A 80 2.06 -1.61 -3.59
C VAL A 80 2.87 -2.57 -4.45
N ASN A 81 3.83 -3.25 -3.84
CA ASN A 81 4.50 -4.38 -4.48
C ASN A 81 3.74 -5.65 -4.15
N VAL A 82 3.35 -6.40 -5.18
CA VAL A 82 2.81 -7.75 -5.04
C VAL A 82 3.72 -8.70 -5.82
N GLU A 83 4.15 -9.79 -5.18
CA GLU A 83 4.98 -10.83 -5.79
C GLU A 83 4.44 -12.21 -5.38
N GLY A 84 4.37 -13.19 -6.29
CA GLY A 84 3.96 -14.55 -5.91
C GLY A 84 3.54 -15.44 -7.07
N LYS A 85 3.13 -14.83 -8.19
CA LYS A 85 2.83 -15.54 -9.44
C LYS A 85 3.54 -14.85 -10.61
N ASP A 86 2.97 -14.90 -11.80
CA ASP A 86 3.44 -14.16 -12.96
C ASP A 86 3.18 -12.65 -12.83
N GLU A 87 3.84 -11.87 -13.69
CA GLU A 87 3.80 -10.40 -13.65
C GLU A 87 2.40 -9.83 -13.81
N ASN A 88 1.55 -10.43 -14.66
CA ASN A 88 0.19 -9.95 -14.88
C ASN A 88 -0.68 -10.21 -13.65
N SER A 89 -0.63 -11.43 -13.10
CA SER A 89 -1.31 -11.77 -11.84
C SER A 89 -0.91 -10.84 -10.68
N ASN A 90 0.38 -10.48 -10.60
CA ASN A 90 0.88 -9.57 -9.56
C ASN A 90 0.33 -8.14 -9.74
N LYS A 91 0.25 -7.65 -10.98
CA LYS A 91 -0.33 -6.33 -11.31
C LYS A 91 -1.82 -6.27 -11.00
N GLU A 92 -2.58 -7.29 -11.42
CA GLU A 92 -4.02 -7.39 -11.16
C GLU A 92 -4.32 -7.38 -9.66
N GLU A 93 -3.55 -8.11 -8.85
CA GLU A 93 -3.75 -8.13 -7.40
C GLU A 93 -3.38 -6.79 -6.75
N ALA A 94 -2.33 -6.11 -7.23
CA ALA A 94 -1.99 -4.76 -6.76
C ALA A 94 -3.12 -3.76 -7.06
N GLU A 95 -3.69 -3.80 -8.26
CA GLU A 95 -4.83 -2.96 -8.65
C GLU A 95 -6.08 -3.27 -7.84
N LYS A 96 -6.31 -4.54 -7.50
CA LYS A 96 -7.42 -4.95 -6.64
C LYS A 96 -7.31 -4.31 -5.25
N ILE A 97 -6.13 -4.34 -4.63
CA ILE A 97 -5.89 -3.70 -3.32
C ILE A 97 -6.21 -2.20 -3.39
N ILE A 98 -5.83 -1.52 -4.47
CA ILE A 98 -6.13 -0.09 -4.66
C ILE A 98 -7.61 0.17 -4.89
N THR A 99 -8.28 -0.71 -5.65
CA THR A 99 -9.72 -0.61 -5.89
C THR A 99 -10.52 -0.71 -4.60
N GLU A 100 -10.07 -1.54 -3.64
CA GLU A 100 -10.73 -1.69 -2.34
C GLU A 100 -10.64 -0.43 -1.47
N ILE A 101 -9.58 0.37 -1.63
CA ILE A 101 -9.37 1.59 -0.84
C ILE A 101 -9.77 2.88 -1.58
N LYS A 102 -10.18 2.78 -2.86
CA LYS A 102 -10.39 3.93 -3.76
C LYS A 102 -11.37 4.96 -3.19
N ASP A 103 -12.41 4.53 -2.48
CA ASP A 103 -13.43 5.43 -1.95
C ASP A 103 -12.92 6.23 -0.74
N GLN A 104 -11.76 5.82 -0.18
CA GLN A 104 -11.13 6.44 0.99
C GLN A 104 -9.93 7.30 0.63
N ILE A 105 -9.53 7.30 -0.65
CA ILE A 105 -8.40 8.04 -1.16
C ILE A 105 -8.80 8.93 -2.33
N GLN A 106 -7.99 9.93 -2.63
CA GLN A 106 -8.02 10.67 -3.89
C GLN A 106 -6.69 10.46 -4.58
N ILE A 107 -6.68 9.82 -5.75
CA ILE A 107 -5.46 9.61 -6.53
C ILE A 107 -5.17 10.87 -7.35
N HIS A 108 -3.91 11.31 -7.36
CA HIS A 108 -3.42 12.42 -8.18
C HIS A 108 -2.54 11.88 -9.32
N ASP A 109 -2.59 12.54 -10.47
CA ASP A 109 -1.74 12.27 -11.63
C ASP A 109 -0.37 12.96 -11.52
#